data_AF-A0A9P0ZTT1-F1
#
_entry.id   AF-A0A9P0ZTT1-F1
#
_cell.length_a   1.000
_cell.length_b   1.000
_cell.length_c   1.000
_cell.angle_alpha   90.00
_cell.angle_beta   90.00
_cell.angle_gamma   90.00
#
_symmetry.space_group_name_H-M   'P 1'
#
loop_
_entity.id
_entity.type
_entity.pdbx_description
1 polymer ?
#
loop_
_entity_poly.entity_id
_entity_poly.type
_entity_poly.pdbx_seq_one_letter_code
_entity_poly.pdbx_strand_id
1 'polypeptide(L)'
;MHCLVRPPKDHKIPLNWPVGRDVIWSGNVKLTKDHFMSSGSMTKRLMLLEENQIAFRSEDGVADDGVKDYSYQISKMIGLGSDHELPPAGVQTVLDVGCGFGSFGAHLLSLNLISLCVVDMVARSI
;
A
#
# COMPACT_ATOMS: atom_id res chain seq x y z
N MET A 1 19.43 -12.82 25.54
CA MET A 1 19.41 -11.44 24.98
C MET A 1 19.43 -11.55 23.47
N HIS A 2 18.39 -11.08 22.79
CA HIS A 2 18.32 -11.09 21.33
C HIS A 2 18.88 -9.76 20.83
N CYS A 3 20.02 -9.79 20.13
CA CYS A 3 20.55 -8.60 19.46
C CYS A 3 19.71 -8.31 18.21
N LEU A 4 19.46 -7.02 17.94
CA LEU A 4 18.86 -6.59 16.69
C LEU A 4 19.83 -6.86 15.53
N VAL A 5 19.32 -7.43 14.44
CA VAL A 5 20.09 -7.61 13.21
C VAL A 5 20.44 -6.23 12.67
N ARG A 6 21.72 -6.00 12.33
CA ARG A 6 22.15 -4.72 11.76
C ARG A 6 21.45 -4.46 10.43
N PRO A 7 20.99 -3.22 10.17
CA PRO A 7 20.45 -2.85 8.88
C PRO A 7 21.45 -3.13 7.74
N PRO A 8 20.96 -3.48 6.54
CA PRO A 8 21.80 -3.58 5.34
C PRO A 8 22.59 -2.29 5.05
N LYS A 9 23.71 -2.40 4.34
CA LYS A 9 24.65 -1.30 4.10
C LYS A 9 24.02 -0.07 3.45
N ASP A 10 23.04 -0.27 2.57
CA ASP A 10 22.37 0.79 1.81
C ASP A 10 20.98 1.14 2.38
N HIS A 11 20.65 0.60 3.56
CA HIS A 11 19.39 0.90 4.23
C HIS A 11 19.34 2.37 4.65
N LYS A 12 18.23 3.03 4.33
CA LYS A 12 17.92 4.40 4.70
C LYS A 12 16.76 4.44 5.67
N ILE A 13 16.71 5.46 6.51
CA ILE A 13 15.58 5.70 7.40
C ILE A 13 14.30 5.88 6.54
N PRO A 14 13.22 5.11 6.80
CA PRO A 14 11.96 5.25 6.06
C PRO A 14 11.41 6.68 6.12
N LEU A 15 10.78 7.13 5.03
CA LEU A 15 10.08 8.42 5.00
C LEU A 15 8.88 8.37 5.93
N ASN A 16 8.62 9.47 6.65
CA ASN A 16 7.47 9.57 7.52
C ASN A 16 6.16 9.57 6.71
N TRP A 17 5.09 9.09 7.33
CA TRP A 17 3.74 9.23 6.79
C TRP A 17 3.34 10.72 6.70
N PRO A 18 2.64 11.18 5.64
CA PRO A 18 2.08 10.40 4.53
C PRO A 18 3.04 10.21 3.34
N VAL A 19 4.20 10.85 3.32
CA VAL A 19 5.13 10.78 2.17
C VAL A 19 5.59 9.34 1.90
N GLY A 20 5.85 8.57 2.95
CA GLY A 20 6.20 7.15 2.86
C GLY A 20 5.12 6.25 2.24
N ARG A 21 3.90 6.76 2.04
CA ARG A 21 2.82 6.08 1.28
C ARG A 21 3.17 5.98 -0.19
N ASP A 22 3.67 7.08 -0.76
CA ASP A 22 3.81 7.24 -2.20
C ASP A 22 5.25 6.97 -2.67
N VAL A 23 6.21 7.07 -1.75
CA VAL A 23 7.64 7.00 -2.07
C VAL A 23 8.41 6.22 -1.01
N ILE A 24 9.30 5.34 -1.45
CA ILE A 24 10.26 4.63 -0.58
C ILE A 24 11.69 4.72 -1.12
N TRP A 25 12.66 4.41 -0.27
CA TRP A 25 14.05 4.25 -0.70
C TRP A 25 14.27 2.92 -1.40
N SER A 26 14.91 2.95 -2.58
CA SER A 26 15.26 1.72 -3.30
C SER A 26 16.19 0.82 -2.49
N GLY A 27 17.11 1.40 -1.68
CA GLY A 27 17.99 0.66 -0.78
C GLY A 27 17.29 -0.09 0.36
N ASN A 28 16.01 0.18 0.60
CA ASN A 28 15.22 -0.52 1.62
C ASN A 28 14.54 -1.78 1.09
N VAL A 29 14.57 -2.01 -0.23
CA VAL A 29 13.92 -3.15 -0.89
C VAL A 29 14.88 -3.88 -1.79
N LYS A 30 14.78 -5.21 -1.84
CA LYS A 30 15.58 -6.04 -2.76
C LYS A 30 14.81 -6.25 -4.06
N LEU A 31 14.79 -5.24 -4.91
CA LEU A 31 14.20 -5.34 -6.26
C LEU A 31 15.29 -5.64 -7.29
N THR A 32 15.09 -6.66 -8.12
CA THR A 32 15.93 -6.96 -9.29
C THR A 32 15.40 -6.22 -10.52
N LYS A 33 16.25 -5.99 -11.53
CA LYS A 33 15.81 -5.39 -12.81
C LYS A 33 14.71 -6.20 -13.48
N ASP A 34 14.72 -7.52 -13.31
CA ASP A 34 13.68 -8.40 -13.81
C ASP A 34 12.33 -8.13 -13.15
N HIS A 35 12.28 -7.78 -11.85
CA HIS A 35 11.01 -7.37 -11.23
C HIS A 35 10.43 -6.09 -11.83
N PHE A 36 11.27 -5.23 -12.42
CA PHE A 36 10.78 -4.08 -13.18
C PHE A 36 10.33 -4.48 -14.60
N MET A 37 11.00 -5.44 -15.24
CA MET A 37 10.78 -5.77 -16.66
C MET A 37 9.82 -6.95 -16.92
N SER A 38 9.65 -7.86 -15.97
CA SER A 38 9.03 -9.18 -16.20
C SER A 38 7.52 -9.22 -15.95
N SER A 39 6.92 -8.14 -15.45
CA SER A 39 5.49 -8.12 -15.15
C SER A 39 4.77 -7.09 -16.00
N GLY A 40 4.32 -7.50 -17.19
CA GLY A 40 3.57 -6.69 -18.15
C GLY A 40 2.24 -6.09 -17.65
N SER A 41 2.00 -6.07 -16.33
CA SER A 41 0.87 -5.42 -15.68
C SER A 41 1.22 -4.84 -14.29
N MET A 42 2.10 -5.48 -13.51
CA MET A 42 2.40 -5.05 -12.13
C MET A 42 3.41 -3.89 -12.03
N THR A 43 4.31 -3.70 -13.00
CA THR A 43 5.33 -2.64 -12.93
C THR A 43 4.85 -1.27 -13.43
N LYS A 44 3.66 -1.17 -14.03
CA LYS A 44 3.11 0.13 -14.42
C LYS A 44 3.03 1.12 -13.25
N ARG A 45 3.02 0.62 -12.01
CA ARG A 45 2.90 1.44 -10.80
C ARG A 45 4.20 1.78 -10.09
N LEU A 46 5.32 1.19 -10.48
CA LEU A 46 6.61 1.34 -9.79
C LEU A 46 7.57 2.13 -10.67
N MET A 47 7.81 3.39 -10.34
CA MET A 47 8.74 4.26 -11.05
C MET A 47 10.00 4.49 -10.22
N LEU A 48 11.16 4.17 -10.78
CA LEU A 48 12.45 4.55 -10.18
C LEU A 48 12.69 6.03 -10.47
N LEU A 49 12.75 6.85 -9.42
CA LEU A 49 13.10 8.27 -9.49
C LEU A 49 14.63 8.45 -9.49
N GLU A 50 15.10 9.58 -10.01
CA GLU A 50 16.53 9.90 -10.12
C GLU A 50 17.29 9.85 -8.77
N GLU A 51 16.61 10.05 -7.65
CA GLU A 51 17.22 10.07 -6.30
C GLU A 51 17.30 8.71 -5.58
N ASN A 52 17.32 7.58 -6.30
CA ASN A 52 17.23 6.24 -5.70
C ASN A 52 15.95 6.05 -4.83
N GLN A 53 14.86 6.64 -5.29
CA GLN A 53 13.54 6.49 -4.72
C GLN A 53 12.66 5.68 -5.66
N ILE A 54 11.72 4.95 -5.11
CA ILE A 54 10.69 4.24 -5.86
C ILE A 54 9.37 4.91 -5.54
N ALA A 55 8.71 5.42 -6.57
CA ALA A 55 7.38 5.99 -6.48
C ALA A 55 6.32 4.95 -6.85
N PHE A 56 5.26 4.89 -6.06
CA PHE A 56 4.07 4.10 -6.32
C PHE A 56 3.03 4.99 -7.03
N ARG A 57 3.20 5.22 -8.33
CA ARG A 57 2.24 6.03 -9.11
C ARG A 57 1.32 5.13 -9.92
N SER A 58 0.02 5.27 -9.75
CA SER A 58 -0.91 4.75 -10.76
C SER A 58 -0.76 5.58 -12.04
N GLU A 59 -0.37 4.96 -13.15
CA GLU A 59 -0.17 5.60 -14.47
C GLU A 59 -1.36 6.50 -14.90
N ASP A 60 -2.58 6.19 -14.43
CA ASP A 60 -3.79 6.81 -14.98
C ASP A 60 -4.56 7.74 -14.02
N GLY A 61 -4.15 7.92 -12.76
CA GLY A 61 -4.99 8.59 -11.74
C GLY A 61 -6.31 7.86 -11.38
N VAL A 62 -6.75 6.93 -12.22
CA VAL A 62 -7.96 6.10 -12.06
C VAL A 62 -7.90 5.18 -10.83
N ALA A 63 -6.71 4.83 -10.30
CA ALA A 63 -6.62 4.04 -9.07
C ALA A 63 -6.99 4.82 -7.80
N ASP A 64 -6.79 6.15 -7.78
CA ASP A 64 -7.25 6.99 -6.65
C ASP A 64 -8.79 7.11 -6.67
N ASP A 65 -9.37 7.16 -7.87
CA ASP A 65 -10.83 7.11 -8.06
C ASP A 65 -11.40 5.74 -7.68
N GLY A 66 -10.78 4.66 -8.17
CA GLY A 66 -11.26 3.29 -7.92
C GLY A 66 -11.23 2.87 -6.45
N VAL A 67 -10.25 3.33 -5.67
CA VAL A 67 -10.20 3.06 -4.22
C VAL A 67 -11.29 3.84 -3.48
N LYS A 68 -11.53 5.10 -3.84
CA LYS A 68 -12.60 5.92 -3.27
C LYS A 68 -13.98 5.36 -3.64
N ASP A 69 -14.18 4.98 -4.90
CA ASP A 69 -15.39 4.34 -5.38
C ASP A 69 -15.66 3.02 -4.66
N TYR A 70 -14.62 2.21 -4.45
CA TYR A 70 -14.74 0.95 -3.71
C TYR A 70 -15.12 1.18 -2.24
N SER A 71 -14.44 2.11 -1.58
CA SER A 71 -14.74 2.53 -0.21
C SER A 71 -16.18 3.06 -0.07
N TYR A 72 -16.59 3.89 -1.03
CA TYR A 72 -17.96 4.39 -1.16
C TYR A 72 -18.98 3.26 -1.34
N GLN A 73 -18.72 2.29 -2.21
CA GLN A 73 -19.62 1.15 -2.39
C GLN A 73 -19.78 0.32 -1.10
N ILE A 74 -18.70 0.09 -0.36
CA ILE A 74 -18.77 -0.61 0.94
C ILE A 74 -19.64 0.17 1.92
N SER A 75 -19.46 1.49 2.03
CA SER A 75 -20.27 2.32 2.93
C SER A 75 -21.75 2.27 2.57
N LYS A 76 -22.08 2.29 1.27
CA LYS A 76 -23.45 2.08 0.77
C LYS A 76 -24.02 0.71 1.17
N MET A 77 -23.23 -0.36 1.12
CA MET A 77 -23.68 -1.72 1.47
C MET A 77 -24.08 -1.86 2.94
N ILE A 78 -23.48 -1.07 3.83
CA ILE A 78 -23.81 -1.06 5.26
C ILE A 78 -24.79 0.07 5.65
N GLY A 79 -25.42 0.72 4.66
CA GLY A 79 -26.48 1.70 4.88
C GLY A 79 -26.01 3.14 5.10
N LEU A 80 -24.75 3.46 4.82
CA LEU A 80 -24.20 4.80 4.94
C LEU A 80 -24.30 5.59 3.62
N GLY A 81 -24.13 6.91 3.70
CA GLY A 81 -24.14 7.82 2.55
C GLY A 81 -22.76 8.03 1.92
N SER A 82 -21.70 7.83 2.69
CA SER A 82 -20.30 8.05 2.30
C SER A 82 -19.36 7.21 3.18
N ASP A 83 -18.16 6.93 2.70
CA ASP A 83 -17.10 6.29 3.49
C ASP A 83 -16.56 7.18 4.62
N HIS A 84 -16.72 8.51 4.53
CA HIS A 84 -16.48 9.42 5.64
C HIS A 84 -17.41 9.18 6.84
N GLU A 85 -18.54 8.49 6.64
CA GLU A 85 -19.46 8.12 7.71
C GLU A 85 -19.05 6.84 8.44
N LEU A 86 -18.04 6.11 7.96
CA LEU A 86 -17.56 4.88 8.60
C LEU A 86 -17.11 5.12 10.06
N PRO A 87 -16.22 6.10 10.36
CA PRO A 87 -15.86 6.38 11.75
C PRO A 87 -17.04 6.79 12.66
N PRO A 88 -17.90 7.77 12.29
CA PRO A 88 -19.03 8.13 13.16
C PRO A 88 -20.08 7.03 13.30
N ALA A 89 -20.17 6.09 12.33
CA ALA A 89 -20.98 4.88 12.45
C ALA A 89 -20.35 3.81 13.37
N GLY A 90 -19.18 4.06 13.96
CA GLY A 90 -18.51 3.17 14.90
C GLY A 90 -17.52 2.20 14.29
N VAL A 91 -17.26 2.28 12.97
CA VAL A 91 -16.23 1.48 12.32
C VAL A 91 -14.86 2.05 12.71
N GLN A 92 -13.97 1.20 13.22
CA GLN A 92 -12.60 1.58 13.60
C GLN A 92 -11.55 0.73 12.89
N THR A 93 -11.91 -0.50 12.52
CA THR A 93 -10.99 -1.47 11.93
C THR A 93 -11.63 -2.15 10.73
N VAL A 94 -10.85 -2.31 9.66
CA VAL A 94 -11.26 -3.00 8.43
C VAL A 94 -10.29 -4.15 8.14
N LEU A 95 -10.81 -5.33 7.82
CA LEU A 95 -10.02 -6.46 7.35
C LEU A 95 -9.90 -6.40 5.83
N ASP A 96 -8.67 -6.19 5.33
CA ASP A 96 -8.35 -6.11 3.90
C ASP A 96 -7.69 -7.42 3.44
N VAL A 97 -8.47 -8.28 2.80
CA VAL A 97 -7.99 -9.57 2.28
C VAL A 97 -7.45 -9.38 0.87
N GLY A 98 -6.17 -9.71 0.67
CA GLY A 98 -5.50 -9.50 -0.62
C GLY A 98 -5.09 -8.05 -0.86
N CYS A 99 -4.61 -7.36 0.18
CA CYS A 99 -4.34 -5.92 0.16
C CYS A 99 -3.35 -5.42 -0.91
N GLY A 100 -2.60 -6.31 -1.58
CA GLY A 100 -1.70 -5.96 -2.67
C GLY A 100 -0.69 -4.88 -2.28
N PHE A 101 -0.75 -3.72 -2.95
CA PHE A 101 0.11 -2.55 -2.67
C PHE A 101 -0.35 -1.71 -1.46
N GLY A 102 -1.47 -2.06 -0.81
CA GLY A 102 -1.98 -1.35 0.37
C GLY A 102 -2.69 -0.04 0.06
N SER A 103 -3.08 0.23 -1.19
CA SER A 103 -3.73 1.48 -1.59
C SER A 103 -5.08 1.69 -0.89
N PHE A 104 -5.86 0.62 -0.70
CA PHE A 104 -7.12 0.68 0.05
C PHE A 104 -6.88 0.97 1.53
N GLY A 105 -5.97 0.23 2.18
CA GLY A 105 -5.59 0.51 3.56
C GLY A 105 -5.05 1.93 3.79
N ALA A 106 -4.30 2.47 2.82
CA ALA A 106 -3.81 3.85 2.85
C ALA A 106 -4.94 4.89 2.76
N HIS A 107 -5.95 4.64 1.92
CA HIS A 107 -7.16 5.46 1.84
C HIS A 107 -7.95 5.43 3.15
N LEU A 108 -8.20 4.24 3.70
CA LEU A 108 -8.88 4.07 4.98
C LEU A 108 -8.15 4.77 6.13
N LEU A 109 -6.81 4.72 6.15
CA LEU A 109 -6.02 5.43 7.15
C LEU A 109 -6.22 6.96 7.06
N SER A 110 -6.42 7.51 5.86
CA SER A 110 -6.76 8.93 5.68
C SER A 110 -8.14 9.29 6.25
N LEU A 111 -9.02 8.31 6.39
CA LEU A 111 -10.33 8.42 7.03
C LEU A 111 -10.27 8.12 8.54
N ASN A 112 -9.08 7.99 9.13
CA ASN A 112 -8.87 7.61 10.53
C ASN A 112 -9.38 6.19 10.86
N LEU A 113 -9.29 5.27 9.90
CA LEU A 113 -9.59 3.84 10.08
C LEU A 113 -8.29 3.04 10.03
N ILE A 114 -8.18 2.02 10.89
CA ILE A 114 -7.05 1.09 10.87
C ILE A 114 -7.42 -0.09 9.99
N SER A 115 -6.54 -0.49 9.07
CA SER A 115 -6.72 -1.71 8.28
C SER A 115 -5.78 -2.81 8.76
N LEU A 116 -6.30 -4.04 8.82
CA LEU A 116 -5.52 -5.25 8.98
C LEU A 116 -5.45 -5.94 7.62
N CYS A 117 -4.26 -6.06 7.05
CA CYS A 117 -4.09 -6.81 5.81
C CYS A 117 -3.83 -8.29 6.08
N VAL A 118 -4.54 -9.16 5.36
CA VAL A 118 -4.23 -10.59 5.25
C VAL A 118 -3.87 -10.89 3.80
N VAL A 119 -2.67 -11.42 3.59
CA VAL A 119 -2.18 -11.89 2.28
C VAL A 119 -2.04 -13.40 2.30
N ASP A 120 -2.56 -14.06 1.27
CA ASP A 120 -2.32 -15.48 1.07
C ASP A 120 -0.87 -15.67 0.58
N MET A 121 -0.03 -16.20 1.45
CA MET A 121 1.28 -16.70 1.05
C MET A 121 1.11 -18.12 0.53
N VAL A 122 0.82 -18.27 -0.76
CA VAL A 122 1.00 -19.57 -1.42
C VAL A 122 2.48 -19.92 -1.33
N ALA A 123 2.83 -20.81 -0.39
CA ALA A 123 4.14 -21.43 -0.33
C ALA A 123 4.35 -22.24 -1.62
N ARG A 124 4.92 -21.61 -2.65
CA ARG A 124 5.52 -22.36 -3.75
C ARG A 124 6.72 -23.08 -3.17
N SER A 125 6.52 -24.35 -2.83
CA SER A 125 7.61 -25.30 -2.58
C SER A 125 8.56 -25.24 -3.77
N ILE A 126 9.80 -24.82 -3.51
CA ILE A 126 10.96 -25.07 -4.37
C ILE A 126 11.61 -26.35 -3.87
#